data_AF-A0A4R8XKV7-F1
#
_entry.id   AF-A0A4R8XKV7-F1
#
_cell.length_a   1.000
_cell.length_b   1.000
_cell.length_c   1.000
_cell.angle_alpha   90.00
_cell.angle_beta   90.00
_cell.angle_gamma   90.00
#
_symmetry.space_group_name_H-M   'P 1'
#
loop_
_entity.id
_entity.type
_entity.pdbx_description
1 polymer ?
#
loop_
_entity_poly.entity_id
_entity_poly.type
_entity_poly.pdbx_seq_one_letter_code
_entity_poly.pdbx_strand_id
1 'polypeptide(L)'
;MPKPVPIPIDMRRRIAGRIGMGAGRNQIAREFGISTGVVSKIAREYRLYFENTGAASVATQARQIDQWAVRVDREDELLQAYLALTRTQRPNGQMTRTEKRLSYAIYNVNRHHKGQYR
;
A
#
# COMPACT_ATOMS: atom_id res chain seq x y z
N MET A 1 -5.80 -0.82 -29.00
CA MET A 1 -6.25 -2.12 -28.45
C MET A 1 -7.76 -2.19 -28.59
N PRO A 2 -8.33 -3.33 -29.04
CA PRO A 2 -9.77 -3.50 -29.10
C PRO A 2 -10.39 -3.43 -27.70
N LYS A 3 -11.59 -2.85 -27.58
CA LYS A 3 -12.32 -2.83 -26.31
C LYS A 3 -12.70 -4.27 -25.94
N PRO A 4 -12.51 -4.70 -24.68
CA PRO A 4 -12.91 -6.03 -24.26
C PRO A 4 -14.43 -6.17 -24.40
N VAL A 5 -14.86 -7.34 -24.87
CA VAL A 5 -16.28 -7.68 -25.01
C VAL A 5 -16.94 -7.61 -23.63
N PRO A 6 -18.08 -6.90 -23.49
CA PRO A 6 -18.81 -6.87 -22.23
C PRO A 6 -19.23 -8.28 -21.79
N ILE A 7 -19.03 -8.59 -20.51
CA ILE A 7 -19.47 -9.85 -19.93
C ILE A 7 -21.00 -9.94 -20.01
N PRO A 8 -21.57 -11.05 -20.54
CA PRO A 8 -23.01 -11.27 -20.62
C PRO A 8 -23.69 -11.14 -19.26
N ILE A 9 -24.94 -10.64 -19.26
CA ILE A 9 -25.69 -10.39 -18.02
C ILE A 9 -25.90 -11.67 -17.19
N ASP A 10 -26.09 -12.81 -17.84
CA ASP A 10 -26.30 -14.08 -17.14
C ASP A 10 -25.03 -14.57 -16.44
N MET A 11 -23.87 -14.35 -17.06
CA MET A 11 -22.59 -14.63 -16.41
C MET A 11 -22.36 -13.73 -15.21
N ARG A 12 -22.72 -12.44 -15.31
CA ARG A 12 -22.66 -11.50 -14.17
C ARG A 12 -23.58 -11.94 -13.02
N ARG A 13 -24.79 -12.40 -13.32
CA ARG A 13 -25.73 -12.94 -12.31
C ARG A 13 -25.17 -14.18 -11.62
N ARG A 14 -24.57 -15.12 -12.38
CA ARG A 14 -23.91 -16.31 -11.81
C ARG A 14 -22.76 -15.94 -10.88
N ILE A 15 -21.91 -14.98 -11.29
CA ILE A 15 -20.83 -14.45 -10.46
C ILE A 15 -21.39 -13.83 -9.18
N ALA A 16 -22.42 -12.98 -9.28
CA ALA A 16 -23.07 -12.38 -8.11
C ALA A 16 -23.65 -13.44 -7.16
N GLY A 17 -24.29 -14.48 -7.68
CA GLY A 17 -24.76 -15.62 -6.88
C GLY A 17 -23.64 -16.32 -6.12
N ARG A 18 -22.49 -16.56 -6.77
CA ARG A 18 -21.31 -17.15 -6.12
C ARG A 18 -20.78 -16.26 -4.99
N ILE A 19 -20.76 -14.94 -5.18
CA ILE A 19 -20.37 -13.97 -4.13
C ILE A 19 -21.34 -14.05 -2.96
N GLY A 20 -22.65 -14.07 -3.22
CA GLY A 20 -23.68 -14.18 -2.18
C GLY A 20 -23.62 -15.50 -1.38
N MET A 21 -23.07 -16.56 -1.97
CA MET A 21 -22.79 -17.84 -1.30
C MET A 21 -21.43 -17.86 -0.57
N GLY A 22 -20.74 -16.73 -0.43
CA GLY A 22 -19.46 -16.62 0.28
C GLY A 22 -18.22 -17.04 -0.51
N ALA A 23 -18.31 -17.26 -1.83
CA ALA A 23 -17.13 -17.64 -2.62
C ALA A 23 -16.10 -16.50 -2.69
N GLY A 24 -14.82 -16.85 -2.51
CA GLY A 24 -13.74 -15.87 -2.49
C GLY A 24 -13.47 -15.23 -3.86
N ARG A 25 -13.11 -13.93 -3.88
CA ARG A 25 -12.84 -13.16 -5.11
C ARG A 25 -11.86 -13.85 -6.07
N ASN A 26 -10.76 -14.40 -5.54
CA ASN A 26 -9.74 -15.05 -6.36
C ASN A 26 -10.20 -16.41 -6.92
N GLN A 27 -11.05 -17.12 -6.18
CA GLN A 27 -11.64 -18.37 -6.63
C GLN A 27 -12.56 -18.11 -7.83
N ILE A 28 -13.46 -17.14 -7.70
CA ILE A 28 -14.37 -16.73 -8.77
C ILE A 28 -13.60 -16.26 -10.00
N ALA A 29 -12.53 -15.47 -9.83
CA ALA A 29 -11.70 -15.02 -10.93
C ALA A 29 -11.12 -16.18 -11.75
N ARG A 30 -10.61 -17.22 -11.08
CA ARG A 30 -10.09 -18.43 -11.73
C ARG A 30 -11.19 -19.24 -12.40
N GLU A 31 -12.32 -19.41 -11.71
CA GLU A 31 -13.46 -20.21 -12.20
C GLU A 31 -14.07 -19.64 -13.48
N PHE A 32 -14.20 -18.31 -13.56
CA PHE A 32 -14.83 -17.63 -14.70
C PHE A 32 -13.83 -17.07 -15.72
N GLY A 33 -12.52 -17.25 -15.51
CA GLY A 33 -11.48 -16.77 -16.42
C GLY A 33 -11.43 -15.24 -16.55
N ILE A 34 -11.74 -14.51 -15.47
CA ILE A 34 -11.81 -13.04 -15.47
C ILE A 34 -10.89 -12.44 -14.40
N SER A 35 -10.57 -11.15 -14.55
CA SER A 35 -9.73 -10.47 -13.56
C SER A 35 -10.48 -10.26 -12.24
N THR A 36 -9.73 -10.27 -11.13
CA THR A 36 -10.25 -9.99 -9.79
C THR A 36 -10.88 -8.60 -9.69
N GLY A 37 -10.40 -7.62 -10.46
CA GLY A 37 -10.98 -6.28 -10.57
C GLY A 37 -12.38 -6.29 -11.18
N VAL A 38 -12.61 -7.13 -12.19
CA VAL A 38 -13.94 -7.31 -12.79
C VAL A 38 -14.91 -7.98 -11.81
N VAL A 39 -14.45 -9.01 -11.09
CA VAL A 39 -15.24 -9.65 -10.01
C VAL A 39 -15.65 -8.62 -8.95
N SER A 40 -14.73 -7.77 -8.49
CA SER A 40 -15.06 -6.69 -7.54
C SER A 40 -16.02 -5.65 -8.11
N LYS A 41 -15.95 -5.35 -9.42
CA LYS A 41 -16.89 -4.44 -10.06
C LYS A 41 -18.31 -5.02 -10.08
N ILE A 42 -18.45 -6.29 -10.43
CA ILE A 42 -19.73 -7.01 -10.40
C ILE A 42 -20.27 -7.04 -8.97
N ALA A 43 -19.45 -7.36 -7.97
CA ALA A 43 -19.87 -7.32 -6.56
C ALA A 43 -20.51 -5.98 -6.18
N ARG A 44 -19.88 -4.87 -6.56
CA ARG A 44 -20.38 -3.50 -6.30
C ARG A 44 -21.69 -3.20 -7.03
N GLU A 45 -21.80 -3.58 -8.30
CA GLU A 45 -23.03 -3.41 -9.09
C GLU A 45 -24.23 -4.09 -8.42
N TYR A 46 -24.00 -5.26 -7.81
CA TYR A 46 -25.03 -6.04 -7.09
C TYR A 46 -25.09 -5.74 -5.59
N ARG A 47 -24.38 -4.72 -5.08
CA ARG A 47 -24.30 -4.35 -3.66
C ARG A 47 -23.90 -5.51 -2.73
N LEU A 48 -23.05 -6.41 -3.22
CA LEU A 48 -22.51 -7.53 -2.47
C LEU A 48 -21.10 -7.20 -1.95
N TYR A 49 -20.78 -7.77 -0.79
CA TYR A 49 -19.48 -7.63 -0.15
C TYR A 49 -18.89 -9.02 0.07
N PHE A 50 -17.58 -9.16 -0.12
CA PHE A 50 -16.90 -10.40 0.21
C PHE A 50 -16.80 -10.51 1.74
N GLU A 51 -17.18 -11.67 2.29
CA GLU A 51 -16.91 -12.01 3.67
C GLU A 51 -15.40 -11.80 3.92
N ASN A 52 -15.05 -10.99 4.92
CA ASN A 52 -13.71 -10.47 5.25
C ASN A 52 -13.32 -9.07 4.74
N THR A 53 -14.21 -8.27 4.14
CA THR A 53 -13.90 -6.84 3.89
C THR A 53 -13.58 -6.08 5.18
N GLY A 54 -14.30 -6.35 6.28
CA GLY A 54 -14.03 -5.77 7.60
C GLY A 54 -12.65 -6.15 8.15
N ALA A 55 -12.36 -7.46 8.19
CA ALA A 55 -11.07 -7.97 8.66
C ALA A 55 -9.87 -7.47 7.82
N ALA A 56 -10.03 -7.42 6.49
CA ALA A 56 -9.01 -6.88 5.59
C ALA A 56 -8.79 -5.36 5.80
N SER A 57 -9.86 -4.61 6.08
CA SER A 57 -9.77 -3.18 6.41
C SER A 57 -8.99 -2.96 7.70
N VAL A 58 -9.31 -3.71 8.77
CA VAL A 58 -8.60 -3.65 10.05
C VAL A 58 -7.13 -4.03 9.89
N ALA A 59 -6.83 -5.11 9.16
CA ALA A 59 -5.45 -5.52 8.90
C ALA A 59 -4.67 -4.47 8.08
N THR A 60 -5.33 -3.79 7.14
CA THR A 60 -4.71 -2.71 6.36
C THR A 60 -4.42 -1.50 7.25
N GLN A 61 -5.34 -1.13 8.13
CA GLN A 61 -5.15 -0.04 9.09
C GLN A 61 -4.03 -0.36 10.09
N ALA A 62 -4.03 -1.56 10.67
CA ALA A 62 -2.96 -2.01 11.57
C ALA A 62 -1.58 -1.91 10.90
N ARG A 63 -1.46 -2.40 9.66
CA ARG A 63 -0.22 -2.28 8.88
C ARG A 63 0.19 -0.82 8.64
N GLN A 64 -0.75 0.10 8.42
CA GLN A 64 -0.44 1.52 8.25
C GLN A 64 0.10 2.14 9.54
N ILE A 65 -0.46 1.74 10.70
CA ILE A 65 0.00 2.16 12.02
C ILE A 65 1.41 1.63 12.28
N ASP A 66 1.66 0.33 12.03
CA ASP A 66 2.99 -0.25 12.19
C ASP A 66 4.03 0.45 11.32
N GLN A 67 3.69 0.72 10.05
CA GLN A 67 4.56 1.46 9.13
C GLN A 67 4.79 2.90 9.57
N TRP A 68 3.85 3.52 10.29
CA TRP A 68 4.01 4.85 10.83
C TRP A 68 4.93 4.84 12.05
N ALA A 69 4.75 3.88 12.97
CA ALA A 69 5.64 3.70 14.13
C ALA A 69 7.10 3.52 13.69
N VAL A 70 7.37 2.61 12.74
CA VAL A 70 8.71 2.38 12.19
C VAL A 70 9.31 3.65 11.56
N ARG A 71 8.48 4.51 10.95
CA ARG A 71 8.96 5.79 10.40
C ARG A 71 9.35 6.78 11.50
N VAL A 72 8.56 6.86 12.57
CA VAL A 72 8.85 7.74 13.71
C VAL A 72 10.14 7.32 14.39
N ASP A 73 10.32 6.03 14.67
CA ASP A 73 11.54 5.51 15.28
C ASP A 73 12.76 5.81 14.41
N ARG A 74 12.63 5.61 13.09
CA ARG A 74 13.71 5.89 12.15
C ARG A 74 14.03 7.38 12.03
N GLU A 75 13.03 8.25 12.09
CA GLU A 75 13.22 9.69 12.10
C GLU A 75 14.00 10.14 13.33
N ASP A 76 13.63 9.62 14.52
CA ASP A 76 14.33 9.92 15.76
C ASP A 76 15.79 9.45 15.71
N GLU A 77 16.07 8.21 15.28
CA GLU A 77 17.43 7.71 15.11
C GLU A 77 18.30 8.62 14.21
N LEU A 78 17.74 9.05 13.08
CA LEU A 78 18.44 9.92 12.13
C LEU A 78 18.67 11.31 12.70
N LEU A 79 17.69 11.86 13.44
CA LEU A 79 17.79 13.14 14.10
C LEU A 79 18.84 13.12 15.21
N GLN A 80 18.86 12.08 16.04
CA GLN A 80 19.89 11.90 17.07
C GLN A 80 21.28 11.79 16.45
N ALA A 81 21.43 11.02 15.38
CA ALA A 81 22.69 10.90 14.65
C ALA A 81 23.15 12.24 14.04
N TYR A 82 22.20 13.06 13.57
CA TYR A 82 22.47 14.40 13.05
C TYR A 82 22.92 15.36 14.14
N LEU A 83 22.22 15.39 15.28
CA LEU A 83 22.56 16.24 16.43
C LEU A 83 23.89 15.85 17.08
N ALA A 84 24.28 14.58 16.99
CA ALA A 84 25.57 14.09 17.46
C ALA A 84 26.76 14.49 16.58
N LEU A 85 26.55 15.13 15.42
CA LEU A 85 27.63 15.55 14.55
C LEU A 85 28.47 16.65 15.21
N THR A 86 29.75 16.35 15.45
CA THR A 86 30.72 17.33 15.97
C THR A 86 31.09 18.40 14.95
N ARG A 87 30.92 18.13 13.65
CA ARG A 87 31.17 19.06 12.54
C ARG A 87 30.21 18.84 11.38
N THR A 88 29.50 19.91 11.01
CA THR A 88 28.57 19.93 9.88
C THR A 88 29.19 20.53 8.61
N GLN A 89 30.23 21.35 8.76
CA GLN A 89 30.91 22.02 7.65
C GLN A 89 32.40 21.68 7.56
N ARG A 90 32.92 21.72 6.34
CA ARG A 90 34.35 21.69 6.02
C ARG A 90 34.95 23.10 6.09
N PRO A 91 36.28 23.25 6.14
CA PRO A 91 36.92 24.57 6.13
C PRO A 91 36.54 25.47 4.93
N ASN A 92 36.12 24.87 3.83
CA ASN A 92 35.65 25.58 2.63
C ASN A 92 34.15 25.96 2.67
N GLY A 93 33.49 25.85 3.82
CA GLY A 93 32.07 26.17 4.02
C GLY A 93 31.08 25.13 3.47
N GLN A 94 31.54 24.09 2.77
CA GLN A 94 30.65 23.04 2.26
C GLN A 94 30.25 22.05 3.36
N MET A 95 29.04 21.48 3.26
CA MET A 95 28.59 20.42 4.16
C MET A 95 29.54 19.22 4.13
N THR A 96 29.75 18.60 5.29
CA THR A 96 30.44 17.31 5.34
C THR A 96 29.63 16.23 4.62
N ARG A 97 30.30 15.15 4.21
CA ARG A 97 29.60 14.04 3.53
C ARG A 97 28.56 13.39 4.44
N THR A 98 28.87 13.32 5.74
CA THR A 98 28.01 12.73 6.77
C THR A 98 26.77 13.61 6.99
N GLU A 99 26.98 14.91 7.19
CA GLU A 99 25.93 15.92 7.28
C GLU A 99 24.97 15.86 6.09
N LYS A 100 25.50 15.89 4.85
CA LYS A 100 24.70 15.79 3.63
C LYS A 100 23.87 14.50 3.56
N ARG A 101 24.45 13.37 3.98
CA ARG A 101 23.76 12.06 3.97
C ARG A 101 22.62 12.01 4.98
N LEU A 102 22.86 12.45 6.21
CA LEU A 102 21.86 12.44 7.28
C LEU A 102 20.73 13.43 6.96
N SER A 103 21.06 14.64 6.54
CA SER A 103 20.06 15.64 6.09
C SER A 103 19.16 15.08 4.98
N TYR A 104 19.74 14.40 3.98
CA TYR A 104 18.96 13.79 2.91
C TYR A 104 18.14 12.57 3.38
N ALA A 105 18.66 11.80 4.33
CA ALA A 105 17.93 10.67 4.91
C ALA A 105 16.69 11.14 5.69
N ILE A 106 16.82 12.17 6.53
CA ILE A 106 15.72 12.79 7.27
C ILE A 106 14.66 13.32 6.30
N TYR A 107 15.08 14.07 5.27
CA TYR A 107 14.19 14.55 4.22
C TYR A 107 13.40 13.44 3.52
N ASN A 108 14.05 12.29 3.27
CA ASN A 108 13.41 11.17 2.59
C ASN A 108 12.37 10.44 3.44
N VAL A 109 12.55 10.35 4.77
CA VAL A 109 11.54 9.78 5.68
C VAL A 109 10.20 10.50 5.53
N ASN A 110 10.27 11.83 5.44
CA ASN A 110 9.08 12.67 5.34
C ASN A 110 8.48 12.74 3.93
N ARG A 111 9.30 12.70 2.86
CA ARG A 111 8.82 12.88 1.49
C ARG A 111 8.39 11.60 0.77
N HIS A 112 9.01 10.47 1.08
CA HIS A 112 8.76 9.22 0.38
C HIS A 112 8.14 8.19 1.32
N HIS A 113 6.83 8.29 1.53
CA HIS A 113 6.02 7.30 2.27
C HIS A 113 6.06 5.87 1.67
N LYS A 114 6.80 5.67 0.58
CA LYS A 114 7.04 4.39 -0.10
C LYS A 114 8.40 3.76 0.23
N GLY A 115 9.26 4.41 1.01
CA GLY A 115 10.52 3.84 1.47
C GLY A 115 10.24 2.60 2.33
N GLN A 116 10.72 1.42 1.90
CA GLN A 116 10.79 0.28 2.79
C GLN A 116 11.95 0.54 3.75
N TYR A 117 11.63 0.88 4.99
CA TYR A 117 12.59 0.88 6.09
C TYR A 117 12.52 -0.54 6.68
N ARG A 118 13.49 -1.37 6.30
CA ARG A 118 13.71 -2.73 6.82
C ARG A 118 14.96 -2.71 7.67
#